data_AF-A0A1S8X603-F1
#
_entry.id   AF-A0A1S8X603-F1
#
_cell.length_a   1.000
_cell.length_b   1.000
_cell.length_c   1.000
_cell.angle_alpha   90.00
_cell.angle_beta   90.00
_cell.angle_gamma   90.00
#
_symmetry.space_group_name_H-M   'P 1'
#
loop_
_entity.id
_entity.type
_entity.pdbx_description
1 polymer ?
#
loop_
_entity_poly.entity_id
_entity_poly.type
_entity_poly.pdbx_seq_one_letter_code
_entity_poly.pdbx_strand_id
1 'polypeptide(L)'
;PIQKGLYNQGRSALAVNSGALECLTCQVTTGGAKIFVESNVTRDWILYKLALPCAQLGVYNQTCADMTKDAVHFAFNTMKNLTASQICALFNVCRDAPKINLCPLCTDTVSHFKSVVFSQPVIQQVTNFAYGICRSHPATFLVCRIVMMEVVISAINHLRVTFDPVKICQ
;
A
#
# COMPACT_ATOMS: atom_id res chain seq x y z
N PRO A 1 40.03 -29.54 52.72
CA PRO A 1 38.89 -30.48 52.71
C PRO A 1 37.55 -29.73 52.90
N ILE A 2 37.04 -29.00 51.91
CA ILE A 2 36.25 -29.42 50.73
C ILE A 2 34.86 -30.00 51.10
N GLN A 3 33.89 -29.08 51.00
CA GLN A 3 32.53 -29.15 50.44
C GLN A 3 31.40 -29.93 51.13
N LYS A 4 30.43 -29.10 51.57
CA LYS A 4 29.01 -29.40 51.83
C LYS A 4 28.35 -30.02 50.59
N GLY A 5 27.67 -31.14 50.83
CA GLY A 5 26.87 -31.88 49.86
C GLY A 5 25.71 -31.07 49.30
N LEU A 6 25.60 -31.16 47.97
CA LEU A 6 24.68 -30.47 47.08
C LEU A 6 23.20 -30.79 47.37
N TYR A 7 22.44 -29.70 47.38
CA TYR A 7 20.99 -29.61 47.32
C TYR A 7 20.50 -30.10 45.94
N ASN A 8 20.12 -31.36 45.83
CA ASN A 8 19.44 -31.88 44.64
C ASN A 8 17.93 -31.64 44.77
N GLN A 9 17.50 -30.42 44.42
CA GLN A 9 16.10 -30.17 44.10
C GLN A 9 16.04 -29.87 42.61
N GLY A 10 15.48 -30.84 41.88
CA GLY A 10 15.30 -30.82 40.44
C GLY A 10 14.61 -29.55 39.98
N ARG A 11 15.42 -28.60 39.49
CA ARG A 11 14.94 -27.57 38.60
C ARG A 11 14.89 -28.23 37.24
N SER A 12 13.71 -28.67 36.84
CA SER A 12 13.42 -29.00 35.45
C SER A 12 13.84 -27.78 34.63
N ALA A 13 15.02 -27.87 34.00
CA ALA A 13 15.42 -26.97 32.96
C ALA A 13 14.45 -27.22 31.81
N LEU A 14 13.33 -26.51 31.83
CA LEU A 14 12.61 -26.17 30.63
C LEU A 14 13.65 -25.47 29.75
N ALA A 15 14.24 -26.23 28.84
CA ALA A 15 14.89 -25.69 27.67
C ALA A 15 13.79 -24.98 26.87
N VAL A 16 13.44 -23.78 27.31
CA VAL A 16 12.54 -22.91 26.61
C VAL A 16 13.28 -22.55 25.34
N ASN A 17 12.86 -23.14 24.23
CA ASN A 17 13.30 -22.75 22.90
C ASN A 17 13.05 -21.24 22.78
N SER A 18 14.11 -20.41 22.71
CA SER A 18 14.00 -18.93 22.77
C SER A 18 12.92 -18.41 21.80
N GLY A 19 12.90 -18.95 20.59
CA GLY A 19 11.89 -18.60 19.57
C GLY A 19 10.45 -19.00 19.91
N ALA A 20 10.22 -20.05 20.72
CA ALA A 20 8.88 -20.41 21.17
C ALA A 20 8.34 -19.41 22.20
N LEU A 21 9.21 -18.94 23.10
CA LEU A 21 8.84 -17.92 24.08
C LEU A 21 8.65 -16.54 23.44
N GLU A 22 9.49 -16.18 22.49
CA GLU A 22 9.36 -14.93 21.71
C GLU A 22 8.05 -14.91 20.91
N CYS A 23 7.73 -16.01 20.22
CA CYS A 23 6.46 -16.14 19.50
C CYS A 23 5.26 -16.07 20.43
N LEU A 24 5.28 -16.78 21.57
CA LEU A 24 4.20 -16.72 22.56
C LEU A 24 4.02 -15.31 23.14
N THR A 25 5.13 -14.64 23.46
CA THR A 25 5.09 -13.26 23.98
C THR A 25 4.49 -12.31 22.95
N CYS A 26 4.92 -12.42 21.69
CA CYS A 26 4.35 -11.65 20.59
C CYS A 26 2.85 -11.92 20.41
N GLN A 27 2.41 -13.18 20.47
CA GLN A 27 1.00 -13.54 20.32
C GLN A 27 0.14 -12.89 21.41
N VAL A 28 0.59 -12.91 22.67
CA VAL A 28 -0.14 -12.30 23.79
C VAL A 28 -0.23 -10.79 23.62
N THR A 29 0.87 -10.11 23.33
CA THR A 29 0.88 -8.65 23.17
C THR A 29 0.07 -8.22 21.94
N THR A 30 0.22 -8.92 20.83
CA THR A 30 -0.51 -8.65 19.58
C THR A 30 -2.00 -8.92 19.74
N GLY A 31 -2.39 -9.99 20.44
CA GLY A 31 -3.80 -10.28 20.74
C GLY A 31 -4.48 -9.15 21.50
N GLY A 32 -3.80 -8.58 22.52
CA GLY A 32 -4.30 -7.41 23.24
C GLY A 32 -4.34 -6.15 22.37
N ALA A 33 -3.29 -5.89 21.60
CA ALA A 33 -3.21 -4.72 20.70
C ALA A 33 -4.27 -4.76 19.59
N LYS A 34 -4.57 -5.95 19.06
CA LYS A 34 -5.55 -6.16 17.98
C LYS A 34 -6.92 -5.59 18.35
N ILE A 35 -7.38 -5.76 19.58
CA ILE A 35 -8.67 -5.23 20.06
C ILE A 35 -8.70 -3.69 19.94
N PHE A 36 -7.62 -3.02 20.35
CA PHE A 36 -7.53 -1.56 20.28
C PHE A 36 -7.43 -1.06 18.84
N VAL A 37 -6.58 -1.71 18.04
CA VAL A 37 -6.34 -1.35 16.64
C VAL A 37 -7.62 -1.52 15.83
N GLU A 38 -8.41 -2.56 16.07
CA GLU A 38 -9.63 -2.86 15.30
C GLU A 38 -10.84 -2.00 15.65
N SER A 39 -10.74 -1.18 16.69
CA SER A 39 -11.82 -0.28 17.08
C SER A 39 -12.12 0.71 15.96
N ASN A 40 -13.41 1.04 15.78
CA ASN A 40 -13.82 2.05 14.80
C ASN A 40 -13.15 3.40 15.09
N VAL A 41 -12.95 3.73 16.37
CA VAL A 41 -12.28 4.98 16.78
C VAL A 41 -10.85 5.05 16.25
N THR A 42 -10.06 3.97 16.40
CA THR A 42 -8.69 3.92 15.88
C THR A 42 -8.69 4.01 14.36
N ARG A 43 -9.58 3.28 13.68
CA ARG A 43 -9.71 3.33 12.22
C ARG A 43 -10.01 4.74 11.73
N ASP A 44 -11.02 5.38 12.31
CA ASP A 44 -11.51 6.68 11.87
C ASP A 44 -10.47 7.78 12.15
N TRP A 45 -9.71 7.65 13.26
CA TRP A 45 -8.57 8.52 13.54
C TRP A 45 -7.44 8.36 12.52
N ILE A 46 -7.10 7.13 12.15
CA ILE A 46 -6.09 6.85 11.11
C ILE A 46 -6.55 7.41 9.75
N LEU A 47 -7.81 7.16 9.36
CA LEU A 47 -8.40 7.69 8.13
C LEU A 47 -8.30 9.22 8.09
N TYR A 48 -8.70 9.88 9.18
CA TYR A 48 -8.60 11.33 9.29
C TYR A 48 -7.16 11.82 9.11
N LYS A 49 -6.20 11.23 9.83
CA LYS A 49 -4.79 11.63 9.75
C LYS A 49 -4.19 11.44 8.36
N LEU A 50 -4.51 10.34 7.70
CA LEU A 50 -4.00 10.03 6.36
C LEU A 50 -4.72 10.80 5.25
N ALA A 51 -5.95 11.27 5.47
CA ALA A 51 -6.67 12.09 4.51
C ALA A 51 -6.22 13.57 4.52
N LEU A 52 -5.58 14.05 5.59
CA LEU A 52 -5.14 15.45 5.71
C LEU A 52 -4.21 15.91 4.56
N PRO A 53 -3.18 15.14 4.14
CA PRO A 53 -2.34 15.52 3.01
C PRO A 53 -3.12 15.61 1.68
N CYS A 54 -4.19 14.82 1.50
CA CYS A 54 -4.99 14.83 0.28
C CYS A 54 -5.67 16.19 0.03
N ALA A 55 -6.01 16.93 1.09
CA ALA A 55 -6.61 18.27 0.96
C ALA A 55 -5.71 19.26 0.19
N GLN A 56 -4.40 19.00 0.13
CA GLN A 56 -3.43 19.87 -0.54
C GLN A 56 -3.30 19.59 -2.05
N LEU A 57 -3.92 18.52 -2.57
CA LEU A 57 -3.75 18.07 -3.95
C LEU A 57 -4.72 18.72 -4.95
N GLY A 58 -5.44 19.77 -4.55
CA GLY A 58 -6.34 20.52 -5.43
C GLY A 58 -7.38 19.62 -6.08
N VAL A 59 -7.33 19.52 -7.42
CA VAL A 59 -8.30 18.73 -8.22
C VAL A 59 -8.22 17.21 -7.98
N TYR A 60 -7.17 16.72 -7.33
CA TYR A 60 -6.99 15.29 -7.04
C TYR A 60 -7.26 14.94 -5.56
N ASN A 61 -7.82 15.88 -4.78
CA ASN A 61 -8.09 15.69 -3.36
C ASN A 61 -8.97 14.46 -3.08
N GLN A 62 -10.04 14.29 -3.86
CA GLN A 62 -11.02 13.24 -3.70
C GLN A 62 -10.41 11.88 -4.04
N THR A 63 -9.73 11.77 -5.19
CA THR A 63 -9.08 10.52 -5.58
C THR A 63 -8.01 10.09 -4.57
N CYS A 64 -7.22 11.02 -4.03
CA CYS A 64 -6.30 10.71 -2.94
C CYS A 64 -7.02 10.23 -1.67
N ALA A 65 -8.12 10.88 -1.30
CA ALA A 65 -8.91 10.49 -0.13
C ALA A 65 -9.52 9.09 -0.30
N ASP A 66 -10.01 8.76 -1.50
CA ASP A 66 -10.55 7.45 -1.82
C ASP A 66 -9.47 6.37 -1.78
N MET A 67 -8.31 6.59 -2.41
CA MET A 67 -7.17 5.67 -2.32
C MET A 67 -6.71 5.44 -0.88
N THR A 68 -6.66 6.50 -0.08
CA THR A 68 -6.31 6.43 1.35
C THR A 68 -7.31 5.57 2.11
N LYS A 69 -8.61 5.79 1.85
CA LYS A 69 -9.69 5.03 2.46
C LYS A 69 -9.61 3.56 2.08
N ASP A 70 -9.39 3.25 0.81
CA ASP A 70 -9.28 1.88 0.29
C ASP A 70 -8.09 1.16 0.93
N ALA A 71 -6.93 1.82 1.03
CA ALA A 71 -5.74 1.29 1.69
C ALA A 71 -5.97 0.99 3.18
N VAL A 72 -6.60 1.92 3.91
CA VAL A 72 -6.90 1.71 5.34
C VAL A 72 -7.94 0.61 5.51
N HIS A 73 -8.99 0.58 4.69
CA HIS A 73 -9.99 -0.48 4.73
C HIS A 73 -9.36 -1.86 4.47
N PHE A 74 -8.49 -1.96 3.45
CA PHE A 74 -7.76 -3.19 3.16
C PHE A 74 -6.89 -3.62 4.34
N ALA A 75 -6.11 -2.70 4.93
CA ALA A 75 -5.24 -3.01 6.06
C ALA A 75 -6.04 -3.52 7.26
N PHE A 76 -7.15 -2.86 7.60
CA PHE A 76 -8.00 -3.25 8.72
C PHE A 76 -8.70 -4.59 8.48
N ASN A 77 -9.24 -4.82 7.28
CA ASN A 77 -9.86 -6.08 6.93
C ASN A 77 -8.84 -7.23 6.94
N THR A 78 -7.61 -6.96 6.49
CA THR A 78 -6.50 -7.92 6.57
C THR A 78 -6.17 -8.24 8.02
N MET A 79 -5.95 -7.22 8.87
CA MET A 79 -5.64 -7.43 10.30
C MET A 79 -6.74 -8.21 11.03
N LYS A 80 -8.01 -7.94 10.73
CA LYS A 80 -9.17 -8.68 11.27
C LYS A 80 -9.10 -10.17 10.99
N ASN A 81 -8.73 -10.53 9.77
CA ASN A 81 -8.70 -11.91 9.32
C ASN A 81 -7.44 -12.67 9.77
N LEU A 82 -6.40 -11.98 10.27
CA LEU A 82 -5.17 -12.62 10.75
C LEU A 82 -5.23 -12.94 12.24
N THR A 83 -4.78 -14.12 12.63
CA THR A 83 -4.54 -14.46 14.04
C THR A 83 -3.32 -13.71 14.59
N ALA A 84 -3.21 -13.60 15.92
CA ALA A 84 -2.02 -13.02 16.53
C ALA A 84 -0.73 -13.75 16.13
N SER A 85 -0.78 -15.08 15.98
CA SER A 85 0.36 -15.87 15.49
C SER A 85 0.76 -15.49 14.07
N GLN A 86 -0.22 -15.31 13.19
CA GLN A 86 0.02 -14.93 11.80
C GLN A 86 0.58 -13.50 11.70
N ILE A 87 0.09 -12.57 12.51
CA ILE A 87 0.65 -11.21 12.59
C ILE A 87 2.11 -11.27 13.06
N CYS A 88 2.39 -12.02 14.13
CA CYS A 88 3.76 -12.22 14.61
C CYS A 88 4.67 -12.91 13.59
N ALA A 89 4.11 -13.79 12.74
CA ALA A 89 4.84 -14.42 11.66
C ALA A 89 5.19 -13.45 10.52
N LEU A 90 4.37 -12.41 10.28
CA LEU A 90 4.73 -11.33 9.34
C LEU A 90 5.97 -10.55 9.80
N PHE A 91 6.21 -10.47 11.11
CA PHE A 91 7.40 -9.86 11.70
C PHE A 91 8.56 -10.84 11.90
N ASN A 92 8.48 -12.05 11.33
CA ASN A 92 9.46 -13.13 11.48
C ASN A 92 9.69 -13.59 12.93
N VAL A 93 8.75 -13.32 13.85
CA VAL A 93 8.83 -13.77 15.25
C VAL A 93 8.25 -15.18 15.42
N CYS A 94 7.15 -15.46 14.71
CA CYS A 94 6.58 -16.80 14.60
C CYS A 94 6.88 -17.41 13.23
N ARG A 95 6.72 -18.73 13.10
CA ARG A 95 6.83 -19.42 11.81
C ARG A 95 5.56 -19.24 10.97
N ASP A 96 5.67 -19.60 9.69
CA ASP A 96 4.55 -19.73 8.75
C ASP A 96 3.80 -18.41 8.49
N ALA A 97 4.52 -17.43 7.93
CA ALA A 97 3.94 -16.16 7.54
C ALA A 97 2.78 -16.36 6.55
N PRO A 98 1.62 -15.72 6.80
CA PRO A 98 0.48 -15.84 5.90
C PRO A 98 0.79 -15.16 4.56
N LYS A 99 0.28 -15.73 3.47
CA LYS A 99 0.27 -15.03 2.18
C LYS A 99 -0.89 -14.04 2.17
N ILE A 100 -0.59 -12.74 2.14
CA ILE A 100 -1.60 -11.68 2.02
C ILE A 100 -1.86 -11.44 0.53
N ASN A 101 -3.12 -11.55 0.12
CA ASN A 101 -3.52 -11.23 -1.25
C ASN A 101 -3.65 -9.71 -1.42
N LEU A 102 -2.63 -9.08 -1.98
CA LEU A 102 -2.59 -7.63 -2.28
C LEU A 102 -3.29 -7.26 -3.59
N CYS A 103 -3.71 -8.25 -4.40
CA CYS A 103 -4.27 -7.99 -5.73
C CYS A 103 -5.50 -7.06 -5.70
N PRO A 104 -6.45 -7.17 -4.75
CA PRO A 104 -7.59 -6.25 -4.70
C PRO A 104 -7.14 -4.80 -4.47
N LEU A 105 -6.31 -4.55 -3.46
CA LEU A 105 -5.80 -3.22 -3.17
C LEU A 105 -4.97 -2.66 -4.34
N CYS A 106 -4.13 -3.49 -4.95
CA CYS A 106 -3.35 -3.10 -6.13
C CYS A 106 -4.28 -2.69 -7.28
N THR A 107 -5.30 -3.49 -7.58
CA THR A 107 -6.23 -3.25 -8.68
C THR A 107 -6.99 -1.93 -8.47
N ASP A 108 -7.49 -1.70 -7.27
CA ASP A 108 -8.20 -0.46 -6.92
C ASP A 108 -7.26 0.75 -7.02
N THR A 109 -6.06 0.64 -6.45
CA THR A 109 -5.04 1.70 -6.47
C THR A 109 -4.63 2.05 -7.91
N VAL A 110 -4.33 1.05 -8.75
CA VAL A 110 -3.96 1.27 -10.15
C VAL A 110 -5.14 1.82 -10.96
N SER A 111 -6.37 1.45 -10.62
CA SER A 111 -7.58 2.02 -11.24
C SER A 111 -7.74 3.51 -10.92
N HIS A 112 -7.49 3.93 -9.68
CA HIS A 112 -7.45 5.34 -9.29
C HIS A 112 -6.33 6.09 -10.01
N PHE A 113 -5.13 5.52 -10.10
CA PHE A 113 -4.05 6.13 -10.89
C PHE A 113 -4.41 6.26 -12.37
N LYS A 114 -5.04 5.23 -12.95
CA LYS A 114 -5.52 5.25 -14.33
C LYS A 114 -6.49 6.42 -14.56
N SER A 115 -7.44 6.63 -13.65
CA SER A 115 -8.41 7.73 -13.77
C SER A 115 -7.75 9.10 -13.72
N VAL A 116 -6.74 9.28 -12.86
CA VAL A 116 -5.95 10.52 -12.74
C VAL A 116 -5.09 10.76 -13.98
N VAL A 117 -4.31 9.76 -14.40
CA VAL A 117 -3.37 9.88 -15.54
C VAL A 117 -4.10 10.18 -16.84
N PHE A 118 -5.30 9.61 -17.03
CA PHE A 118 -6.13 9.87 -18.21
C PHE A 118 -7.22 10.93 -17.99
N SER A 119 -7.10 11.73 -16.94
CA SER A 119 -8.00 12.86 -16.70
C SER A 119 -7.73 14.01 -17.68
N GLN A 120 -8.75 14.83 -17.91
CA GLN A 120 -8.65 16.00 -18.80
C GLN A 120 -7.50 16.97 -18.41
N PRO A 121 -7.28 17.31 -17.13
CA PRO A 121 -6.17 18.17 -16.74
C PRO A 121 -4.79 17.62 -17.15
N VAL A 122 -4.54 16.31 -16.96
CA VAL A 122 -3.27 15.68 -17.32
C VAL A 122 -3.12 15.62 -18.84
N ILE A 123 -4.16 15.18 -19.55
CA ILE A 123 -4.16 15.12 -21.02
C ILE A 123 -3.93 16.51 -21.62
N GLN A 124 -4.54 17.55 -21.07
CA GLN A 124 -4.33 18.92 -21.52
C GLN A 124 -2.89 19.40 -21.29
N GLN A 125 -2.29 19.08 -20.15
CA GLN A 125 -0.88 19.41 -19.89
C GLN A 125 0.05 18.72 -20.88
N VAL A 126 -0.15 17.42 -21.14
CA VAL A 126 0.62 16.66 -22.13
C VAL A 126 0.46 17.26 -23.53
N THR A 127 -0.77 17.60 -23.91
CA THR A 127 -1.07 18.22 -25.22
C THR A 127 -0.41 19.59 -25.34
N ASN A 128 -0.47 20.42 -24.30
CA ASN A 128 0.17 21.74 -24.27
C ASN A 128 1.69 21.64 -24.36
N PHE A 129 2.28 20.67 -23.66
CA PHE A 129 3.71 20.39 -23.76
C PHE A 129 4.10 19.99 -25.18
N ALA A 130 3.33 19.08 -25.80
CA ALA A 130 3.54 18.66 -27.19
C ALA A 130 3.46 19.83 -28.18
N TYR A 131 2.48 20.73 -28.01
CA TYR A 131 2.41 21.96 -28.82
C TYR A 131 3.54 22.95 -28.53
N GLY A 132 4.07 22.96 -27.31
CA GLY A 132 5.22 23.76 -26.91
C GLY A 132 6.46 23.46 -27.76
N ILE A 133 6.69 22.19 -28.11
CA ILE A 133 7.81 21.74 -28.94
C ILE A 133 7.77 22.41 -30.34
N CYS A 134 6.57 22.61 -30.89
CA CYS A 134 6.39 23.22 -32.20
C CYS A 134 6.76 24.72 -32.23
N ARG A 135 6.82 25.41 -31.08
CA ARG A 135 7.12 26.85 -31.02
C ARG A 135 8.51 27.18 -31.54
N SER A 136 9.45 26.24 -31.49
CA SER A 136 10.80 26.41 -32.02
C SER A 136 10.87 26.43 -33.55
N HIS A 137 9.77 26.13 -34.26
CA HIS A 137 9.72 26.02 -35.72
C HIS A 137 8.54 26.83 -36.31
N PRO A 138 8.66 28.16 -36.46
CA PRO A 138 7.56 29.02 -36.89
C PRO A 138 7.02 28.69 -38.28
N ALA A 139 7.92 28.35 -39.22
CA ALA A 139 7.57 28.08 -40.61
C ALA A 139 6.66 26.85 -40.78
N THR A 140 6.77 25.87 -39.88
CA THR A 140 6.00 24.62 -39.92
C THR A 140 5.06 24.47 -38.73
N PHE A 141 4.83 25.54 -37.96
CA PHE A 141 4.12 25.50 -36.68
C PHE A 141 2.76 24.80 -36.75
N LEU A 142 1.95 25.14 -37.76
CA LEU A 142 0.61 24.54 -37.94
C LEU A 142 0.69 23.05 -38.26
N VAL A 143 1.57 22.65 -39.18
CA VAL A 143 1.78 21.25 -39.56
C VAL A 143 2.32 20.45 -38.37
N CYS A 144 3.31 21.00 -37.66
CA CYS A 144 3.85 20.39 -36.45
C CYS A 144 2.77 20.14 -35.40
N ARG A 145 1.87 21.11 -35.16
CA ARG A 145 0.78 20.92 -34.18
C ARG A 145 -0.17 19.80 -34.55
N ILE A 146 -0.53 19.67 -35.83
CA ILE A 146 -1.39 18.57 -36.31
C ILE A 146 -0.71 17.23 -36.06
N VAL A 147 0.55 17.09 -36.45
CA VAL A 147 1.34 15.86 -36.23
C VAL A 147 1.47 15.54 -34.74
N MET A 148 1.80 16.53 -33.90
CA MET A 148 1.92 16.32 -32.46
C MET A 148 0.59 15.95 -31.81
N MET A 149 -0.53 16.47 -32.31
CA MET A 149 -1.86 16.08 -31.83
C MET A 149 -2.13 14.59 -32.10
N GLU A 150 -1.84 14.11 -33.32
CA GLU A 150 -1.98 12.69 -33.67
C GLU A 150 -1.07 11.80 -32.82
N VAL A 151 0.18 12.22 -32.60
CA VAL A 151 1.14 11.52 -31.74
C VAL A 151 0.61 11.40 -30.31
N VAL A 152 0.12 12.49 -29.73
CA VAL A 152 -0.45 12.50 -28.37
C VAL A 152 -1.67 11.59 -28.29
N ILE A 153 -2.59 11.66 -29.25
CA ILE A 153 -3.79 10.81 -29.28
C ILE A 153 -3.40 9.32 -29.37
N SER A 154 -2.48 8.99 -30.28
CA SER A 154 -1.99 7.62 -30.46
C SER A 154 -1.33 7.09 -29.18
N ALA A 155 -0.47 7.89 -28.55
CA ALA A 155 0.17 7.54 -27.29
C ALA A 155 -0.83 7.33 -26.15
N ILE A 156 -1.82 8.22 -25.99
CA ILE A 156 -2.87 8.09 -24.98
C ILE A 156 -3.68 6.82 -25.20
N ASN A 157 -4.09 6.55 -26.44
CA ASN A 157 -4.87 5.37 -26.77
C ASN A 157 -4.09 4.08 -26.49
N HIS A 158 -2.81 4.04 -26.86
CA HIS A 158 -1.95 2.90 -26.57
C HIS A 158 -1.78 2.70 -25.06
N LEU A 159 -1.44 3.76 -24.32
CA LEU A 159 -1.27 3.70 -22.87
C LEU A 159 -2.56 3.29 -22.15
N ARG A 160 -3.75 3.71 -22.62
CA ARG A 160 -5.02 3.33 -21.99
C ARG A 160 -5.28 1.82 -22.04
N VAL A 161 -4.82 1.16 -23.10
CA VAL A 161 -4.94 -0.29 -23.28
C VAL A 161 -3.87 -1.03 -22.47
N THR A 162 -2.64 -0.52 -22.47
CA THR A 162 -1.52 -1.15 -21.77
C THR A 162 -1.61 -0.98 -20.26
N PHE A 163 -2.14 0.15 -19.79
CA PHE A 163 -2.34 0.46 -18.38
C PHE A 163 -3.62 -0.22 -17.86
N ASP A 164 -3.61 -1.54 -17.82
CA ASP A 164 -4.70 -2.38 -17.34
C ASP A 164 -4.45 -2.83 -15.89
N PRO A 165 -5.32 -2.45 -14.92
CA PRO A 165 -5.11 -2.75 -13.51
C PRO A 165 -4.97 -4.24 -13.21
N VAL A 166 -5.73 -5.10 -13.90
CA VAL A 166 -5.70 -6.54 -13.67
C VAL A 166 -4.38 -7.13 -14.14
N LYS A 167 -3.95 -6.81 -15.36
CA LYS A 167 -2.68 -7.28 -15.91
C LYS A 167 -1.46 -6.76 -15.16
N ILE A 168 -1.54 -5.60 -14.51
CA ILE A 168 -0.43 -5.04 -13.73
C ILE A 168 -0.30 -5.74 -12.38
N CYS A 169 -1.43 -6.14 -11.79
CA CYS A 169 -1.49 -6.63 -10.41
C CYS A 169 -1.50 -8.17 -10.28
N GLN A 170 -1.57 -8.91 -11.40
CA GLN A 170 -1.63 -10.38 -11.46
C GLN A 170 -0.48 -10.93 -12.31
#